data_AF-A0A7J6X732-F1
#
_entry.id   AF-A0A7J6X732-F1
#
_cell.length_a   1.000
_cell.length_b   1.000
_cell.length_c   1.000
_cell.angle_alpha   90.00
_cell.angle_beta   90.00
_cell.angle_gamma   90.00
#
_symmetry.space_group_name_H-M   'P 1'
#
loop_
_entity.id
_entity.type
_entity.pdbx_description
1 polymer ?
#
loop_
_entity_poly.entity_id
_entity_poly.type
_entity_poly.pdbx_seq_one_letter_code
_entity_poly.pdbx_strand_id
1 'polypeptide(L)'
;MVASVGHSCEKSVDLLSQYMNYKVGGSCPDDWSLAQKLILRGCEPLPRRRCFAKSIPKVGLLPFPLSLWKPISDKIVTWSGLGCKNFACLNSKKIGKDCVGCFDLVNGTEKYRFVKAKSKNDFLVDDVLALGSGGIRIGLDIGGGSGTFAARMAEKNVTVVTPTLNVDAPFNEFIAAR
;
A
#
# COMPACT_ATOMS: atom_id res chain seq x y z
N MET A 1 16.54 -23.75 -16.30
CA MET A 1 15.82 -23.21 -15.13
C MET A 1 16.14 -21.72 -15.08
N VAL A 2 15.18 -20.86 -15.42
CA VAL A 2 15.41 -19.40 -15.40
C VAL A 2 15.29 -18.95 -13.94
N ALA A 3 16.31 -18.27 -13.40
CA ALA A 3 16.24 -17.74 -12.04
C ALA A 3 15.02 -16.80 -11.92
N SER A 4 14.08 -17.13 -11.05
CA SER A 4 12.73 -16.56 -11.05
C SER A 4 12.67 -15.11 -10.56
N VAL A 5 13.66 -14.66 -9.78
CA VAL A 5 13.73 -13.29 -9.25
C VAL A 5 14.95 -12.60 -9.84
N GLY A 6 14.72 -11.61 -10.69
CA GLY A 6 15.77 -10.75 -11.24
C GLY A 6 16.28 -11.13 -12.64
N HIS A 7 15.83 -12.22 -13.27
CA HIS A 7 16.21 -12.48 -14.67
C HIS A 7 15.82 -11.33 -15.61
N SER A 8 14.65 -10.73 -15.40
CA SER A 8 14.22 -9.54 -16.16
C SER A 8 15.07 -8.29 -15.90
N CYS A 9 15.93 -8.29 -14.87
CA CYS A 9 16.88 -7.19 -14.63
C CYS A 9 17.94 -7.08 -15.72
N GLU A 10 18.29 -8.19 -16.38
CA GLU A 10 19.19 -8.18 -17.56
C GLU A 10 18.64 -7.27 -18.67
N LYS A 11 17.32 -7.18 -18.79
CA LYS A 11 16.65 -6.31 -19.77
C LYS A 11 16.47 -4.86 -19.30
N SER A 12 16.92 -4.55 -18.09
CA SER A 12 16.75 -3.24 -17.44
C SER A 12 18.05 -2.72 -16.81
N VAL A 13 19.21 -3.08 -17.37
CA VAL A 13 20.54 -2.75 -16.84
C VAL A 13 20.72 -1.25 -16.61
N ASP A 14 20.21 -0.39 -17.50
CA ASP A 14 20.32 1.07 -17.34
C ASP A 14 19.61 1.57 -16.07
N LEU A 15 18.39 1.09 -15.82
CA LEU A 15 17.62 1.43 -14.63
C LEU A 15 18.24 0.83 -13.37
N LEU A 16 18.79 -0.39 -13.46
CA LEU A 16 19.46 -1.04 -12.35
C LEU A 16 20.76 -0.31 -11.99
N SER A 17 21.53 0.12 -12.98
CA SER A 17 22.74 0.93 -12.82
C SER A 17 22.43 2.25 -12.11
N GLN A 18 21.38 2.95 -12.55
CA GLN A 18 20.88 4.14 -11.86
C GLN A 18 20.44 3.83 -10.42
N TYR A 19 19.72 2.72 -10.20
CA TYR A 19 19.26 2.34 -8.86
C TYR A 19 20.42 1.97 -7.93
N MET A 20 21.51 1.42 -8.46
CA MET A 20 22.68 1.04 -7.68
C MET A 20 23.68 2.20 -7.50
N ASN A 21 23.45 3.34 -8.15
CA ASN A 21 24.27 4.54 -8.03
C ASN A 21 23.89 5.36 -6.78
N TYR A 22 24.41 4.96 -5.62
CA TYR A 22 24.26 5.68 -4.36
C TYR A 22 25.52 5.59 -3.50
N LYS A 23 25.68 6.53 -2.56
CA LYS A 23 26.81 6.53 -1.63
C LYS A 23 26.59 5.49 -0.53
N VAL A 24 27.48 4.49 -0.47
CA VAL A 24 27.52 3.52 0.64
C VAL A 24 27.83 4.26 1.96
N GLY A 25 27.08 3.94 3.02
CA GLY A 25 27.17 4.62 4.31
C GLY A 25 26.65 6.06 4.30
N GLY A 26 26.07 6.54 3.20
CA GLY A 26 25.37 7.82 3.12
C GLY A 26 23.85 7.67 3.28
N SER A 27 23.12 8.75 3.08
CA SER A 27 21.66 8.71 2.97
C SER A 27 21.23 8.03 1.67
N CYS A 28 20.18 7.21 1.73
CA CYS A 28 19.59 6.64 0.52
C CYS A 28 18.93 7.75 -0.33
N PRO A 29 19.11 7.73 -1.66
CA PRO A 29 18.34 8.58 -2.56
C PRO A 29 16.83 8.35 -2.37
N ASP A 30 16.06 9.43 -2.45
CA ASP A 30 14.59 9.42 -2.40
C ASP A 30 14.02 9.24 -3.82
N ASP A 31 14.30 8.07 -4.40
CA ASP A 31 13.99 7.70 -5.79
C ASP A 31 13.14 6.42 -5.87
N TRP A 32 12.14 6.31 -4.99
CA TRP A 32 11.21 5.18 -4.97
C TRP A 32 10.55 4.92 -6.35
N SER A 33 10.38 5.96 -7.17
CA SER A 33 9.83 5.83 -8.53
C SER A 33 10.73 5.01 -9.46
N LEU A 34 12.05 5.04 -9.24
CA LEU A 34 13.02 4.22 -9.98
C LEU A 34 12.89 2.75 -9.56
N ALA A 35 12.80 2.49 -8.26
CA ALA A 35 12.55 1.14 -7.73
C ALA A 35 11.24 0.56 -8.30
N GLN A 36 10.18 1.37 -8.33
CA GLN A 36 8.89 0.96 -8.89
C GLN A 36 8.97 0.66 -10.38
N LYS A 37 9.69 1.46 -11.18
CA LYS A 37 9.90 1.18 -12.62
C LYS A 37 10.60 -0.16 -12.84
N LEU A 38 11.56 -0.52 -11.99
CA LEU A 38 12.22 -1.82 -12.04
C LEU A 38 11.23 -2.96 -11.73
N ILE A 39 10.48 -2.85 -10.63
CA ILE A 39 9.46 -3.84 -10.24
C ILE A 39 8.44 -4.06 -11.35
N LEU A 40 7.94 -2.98 -11.98
CA LEU A 40 7.00 -3.05 -13.10
C LEU A 40 7.57 -3.74 -14.36
N ARG A 41 8.90 -3.82 -14.50
CA ARG A 41 9.59 -4.57 -15.55
C ARG A 41 9.96 -6.01 -15.12
N GLY A 42 9.46 -6.46 -13.97
CA GLY A 42 9.80 -7.75 -13.38
C GLY A 42 11.23 -7.84 -12.86
N CYS A 43 11.92 -6.70 -12.74
CA CYS A 43 13.22 -6.61 -12.10
C CYS A 43 13.00 -6.14 -10.67
N GLU A 44 12.93 -7.04 -9.71
CA GLU A 44 12.82 -6.62 -8.31
C GLU A 44 14.20 -6.21 -7.78
N PRO A 45 14.45 -4.91 -7.53
CA PRO A 45 15.74 -4.50 -7.02
C PRO A 45 15.84 -4.88 -5.54
N LEU A 46 16.97 -5.48 -5.16
CA LEU A 46 17.23 -5.74 -3.73
C LEU A 46 17.18 -4.42 -2.95
N PRO A 47 16.54 -4.38 -1.77
CA PRO A 47 16.52 -3.19 -0.93
C PRO A 47 17.93 -2.65 -0.69
N ARG A 48 18.12 -1.33 -0.79
CA ARG A 48 19.43 -0.70 -0.52
C ARG A 48 19.76 -0.79 0.97
N ARG A 49 20.41 -1.88 1.38
CA ARG A 49 20.85 -2.12 2.77
C ARG A 49 22.15 -1.39 3.14
N ARG A 50 22.82 -0.77 2.16
CA ARG A 50 24.12 -0.12 2.32
C ARG A 50 24.04 1.41 2.45
N CYS A 51 22.84 1.97 2.59
CA CYS A 51 22.62 3.38 2.86
C CYS A 51 21.57 3.53 3.97
N PHE A 52 21.53 4.71 4.60
CA PHE A 52 20.58 5.02 5.66
C PHE A 52 19.28 5.53 5.04
N ALA A 53 18.20 4.78 5.22
CA ALA A 53 16.87 5.19 4.79
C ALA A 53 16.45 6.47 5.52
N LYS A 54 15.71 7.34 4.83
CA LYS A 54 15.18 8.57 5.42
C LYS A 54 14.19 8.21 6.53
N SER A 55 14.45 8.68 7.75
CA SER A 55 13.50 8.58 8.84
C SER A 55 12.40 9.64 8.70
N ILE A 56 11.15 9.21 8.76
CA ILE A 56 9.98 10.08 8.74
C ILE A 56 9.37 10.05 10.15
N PRO A 57 9.16 11.19 10.80
CA PRO A 57 8.49 11.22 12.10
C PRO A 57 7.09 10.58 12.01
N LYS A 58 6.85 9.53 12.79
CA LYS A 58 5.57 8.82 12.87
C LYS A 58 4.72 9.36 14.02
N VAL A 59 4.50 10.67 14.03
CA VAL A 59 3.79 11.37 15.11
C VAL A 59 2.29 11.19 14.94
N GLY A 60 1.60 10.87 16.04
CA GLY A 60 0.13 10.77 16.06
C GLY A 60 -0.43 9.45 15.49
N LEU A 61 0.40 8.42 15.35
CA LEU A 61 -0.09 7.07 15.11
C LEU A 61 -0.83 6.53 16.33
N LEU A 62 -1.90 5.79 16.08
CA LEU A 62 -2.66 5.08 17.10
C LEU A 62 -2.29 3.60 17.06
N PRO A 63 -2.35 2.88 18.19
CA PRO A 63 -2.12 1.45 18.19
C PRO A 63 -3.28 0.72 17.52
N PHE A 64 -2.98 -0.41 16.90
CA PHE A 64 -4.00 -1.37 16.47
C PHE A 64 -4.79 -1.88 17.68
N PRO A 65 -6.13 -2.02 17.61
CA PRO A 65 -7.01 -1.81 16.45
C PRO A 65 -7.59 -0.40 16.32
N LEU A 66 -7.23 0.53 17.21
CA LEU A 66 -7.81 1.88 17.23
C LEU A 66 -7.49 2.69 15.97
N SER A 67 -6.38 2.36 15.29
CA SER A 67 -5.91 2.97 14.05
C SER A 67 -6.78 2.72 12.82
N LEU A 68 -7.55 1.63 12.77
CA LEU A 68 -8.18 1.11 11.54
C LEU A 68 -9.03 2.12 10.76
N TRP A 69 -9.76 3.00 11.46
CA TRP A 69 -10.71 3.94 10.86
C TRP A 69 -10.50 5.38 11.34
N LYS A 70 -9.28 5.71 11.77
CA LYS A 70 -8.93 7.06 12.26
C LYS A 70 -8.22 7.87 11.18
N PRO A 71 -8.37 9.21 11.20
CA PRO A 71 -7.72 10.04 10.21
C PRO A 71 -6.20 9.94 10.33
N ILE A 72 -5.52 9.84 9.20
CA ILE A 72 -4.07 9.74 9.12
C ILE A 72 -3.48 11.10 8.80
N SER A 73 -2.41 11.48 9.50
CA SER A 73 -1.75 12.78 9.28
C SER A 73 -0.94 12.80 7.99
N ASP A 74 -1.00 13.90 7.24
CA ASP A 74 -0.14 14.13 6.07
C ASP A 74 1.37 14.10 6.43
N LYS A 75 1.72 14.26 7.72
CA LYS A 75 3.12 14.34 8.18
C LYS A 75 3.83 12.98 8.26
N ILE A 76 3.08 11.88 8.32
CA ILE A 76 3.66 10.54 8.51
C ILE A 76 3.98 9.82 7.20
N VAL A 77 3.62 10.40 6.05
CA VAL A 77 3.80 9.82 4.72
C VAL A 77 4.80 10.61 3.88
N THR A 78 5.45 9.95 2.93
CA THR A 78 6.33 10.61 1.96
C THR A 78 5.52 11.07 0.75
N TRP A 79 5.56 12.37 0.47
CA TRP A 79 4.93 12.97 -0.72
C TRP A 79 5.88 13.14 -1.90
N SER A 80 7.12 12.66 -1.78
CA SER A 80 8.12 12.73 -2.84
C SER A 80 7.63 12.00 -4.08
N GLY A 81 7.87 12.54 -5.28
CA GLY A 81 7.43 11.93 -6.55
C GLY A 81 5.92 11.87 -6.79
N LEU A 82 5.07 12.23 -5.82
CA LEU A 82 3.60 12.24 -5.97
C LEU A 82 3.09 13.60 -6.45
N GLY A 83 2.05 13.58 -7.28
CA GLY A 83 1.40 14.80 -7.79
C GLY A 83 0.62 15.58 -6.72
N CYS A 84 0.05 14.89 -5.74
CA CYS A 84 -0.57 15.50 -4.56
C CYS A 84 0.41 15.57 -3.38
N LYS A 85 0.22 16.54 -2.49
CA LYS A 85 1.06 16.78 -1.29
C LYS A 85 0.31 16.70 0.03
N ASN A 86 -0.97 16.32 0.00
CA ASN A 86 -1.82 16.08 1.16
C ASN A 86 -2.98 15.16 0.78
N PHE A 87 -3.63 14.56 1.78
CA PHE A 87 -4.79 13.68 1.58
C PHE A 87 -6.00 14.42 1.03
N ALA A 88 -6.14 15.72 1.34
CA ALA A 88 -7.23 16.54 0.78
C ALA A 88 -7.18 16.61 -0.76
N CYS A 89 -5.99 16.76 -1.35
CA CYS A 89 -5.78 16.71 -2.80
C CYS A 89 -6.04 15.32 -3.38
N LEU A 90 -5.66 14.26 -2.66
CA LEU A 90 -5.92 12.89 -3.13
C LEU A 90 -7.42 12.58 -3.13
N ASN A 91 -8.16 13.04 -2.12
CA ASN A 91 -9.58 12.79 -1.99
C ASN A 91 -10.43 13.50 -3.06
N SER A 92 -9.94 14.59 -3.63
CA SER A 92 -10.61 15.30 -4.74
C SER A 92 -10.30 14.73 -6.12
N LYS A 93 -9.37 13.77 -6.22
CA LYS A 93 -8.97 13.13 -7.48
C LYS A 93 -9.44 11.69 -7.55
N LYS A 94 -9.70 11.24 -8.79
CA LYS A 94 -9.86 9.82 -9.08
C LYS A 94 -8.48 9.21 -9.31
N ILE A 95 -8.10 8.26 -8.45
CA ILE A 95 -6.83 7.55 -8.49
C ILE A 95 -7.09 6.12 -8.95
N GLY A 96 -6.46 5.70 -10.03
CA GLY A 96 -6.76 4.42 -10.67
C GLY A 96 -8.23 4.31 -11.11
N LYS A 97 -8.76 3.09 -11.16
CA LYS A 97 -10.15 2.84 -11.56
C LYS A 97 -11.16 3.03 -10.43
N ASP A 98 -10.80 2.60 -9.23
CA ASP A 98 -11.78 2.38 -8.14
C ASP A 98 -11.56 3.28 -6.93
N CYS A 99 -10.54 4.15 -6.93
CA CYS A 99 -10.25 4.99 -5.78
C CYS A 99 -10.69 6.44 -5.96
N VAL A 100 -11.85 6.78 -5.39
CA VAL A 100 -12.37 8.15 -5.27
C VAL A 100 -12.65 8.42 -3.79
N GLY A 101 -11.87 9.31 -3.17
CA GLY A 101 -12.03 9.64 -1.74
C GLY A 101 -11.62 8.53 -0.77
N CYS A 102 -10.76 7.57 -1.17
CA CYS A 102 -10.45 6.42 -0.31
C CYS A 102 -9.58 6.73 0.92
N PHE A 103 -8.96 7.91 0.95
CA PHE A 103 -8.11 8.32 2.05
C PHE A 103 -8.92 9.02 3.15
N ASP A 104 -10.19 9.35 2.89
CA ASP A 104 -11.11 9.86 3.89
C ASP A 104 -11.79 8.70 4.66
N LEU A 105 -11.17 8.29 5.76
CA LEU A 105 -11.70 7.21 6.61
C LEU A 105 -12.89 7.64 7.46
N VAL A 106 -13.10 8.94 7.66
CA VAL A 106 -14.10 9.46 8.62
C VAL A 106 -15.41 9.81 7.91
N ASN A 107 -15.33 10.63 6.86
CA ASN A 107 -16.49 11.10 6.10
C ASN A 107 -16.67 10.35 4.78
N GLY A 108 -15.65 9.59 4.34
CA GLY A 108 -15.70 8.80 3.12
C GLY A 108 -16.52 7.51 3.23
N THR A 109 -16.52 6.76 2.13
CA THR A 109 -17.35 5.55 1.98
C THR A 109 -16.63 4.24 2.28
N GLU A 110 -15.32 4.28 2.48
CA GLU A 110 -14.48 3.09 2.72
C GLU A 110 -14.96 2.30 3.95
N LYS A 111 -15.35 3.01 5.02
CA LYS A 111 -15.95 2.41 6.23
C LYS A 111 -17.31 1.75 6.01
N TYR A 112 -17.84 1.66 4.80
CA TYR A 112 -19.06 0.91 4.52
C TYR A 112 -18.85 -0.18 3.47
N ARG A 113 -17.67 -0.24 2.83
CA ARG A 113 -17.34 -1.28 1.87
C ARG A 113 -17.32 -2.64 2.55
N PHE A 114 -17.83 -3.64 1.82
CA PHE A 114 -17.92 -5.05 2.22
C PHE A 114 -18.82 -5.39 3.42
N VAL A 115 -19.42 -4.38 4.05
CA VAL A 115 -20.38 -4.54 5.16
C VAL A 115 -21.82 -4.30 4.70
N LYS A 116 -22.00 -3.51 3.64
CA LYS A 116 -23.31 -3.27 3.01
C LYS A 116 -23.26 -3.67 1.54
N ALA A 117 -24.26 -4.44 1.12
CA ALA A 117 -24.42 -4.82 -0.28
C ALA A 117 -24.87 -3.59 -1.07
N LYS A 118 -24.23 -3.35 -2.22
CA LYS A 118 -24.62 -2.34 -3.21
C LYS A 118 -25.41 -2.97 -4.35
N SER A 119 -25.16 -4.25 -4.64
CA SER A 119 -25.84 -5.02 -5.68
C SER A 119 -26.30 -6.39 -5.16
N LYS A 120 -27.16 -7.07 -5.94
CA LYS A 120 -27.64 -8.43 -5.62
C LYS A 120 -26.54 -9.49 -5.65
N ASN A 121 -25.40 -9.20 -6.29
CA ASN A 121 -24.30 -10.15 -6.48
C ASN A 121 -23.10 -9.84 -5.56
N ASP A 122 -23.28 -8.94 -4.59
CA ASP A 122 -22.22 -8.58 -3.66
C ASP A 122 -22.17 -9.60 -2.52
N PHE A 123 -20.96 -10.08 -2.22
CA PHE A 123 -20.70 -10.88 -1.02
C PHE A 123 -20.23 -9.98 0.12
N LEU A 124 -20.85 -10.11 1.28
CA LEU A 124 -20.38 -9.42 2.49
C LEU A 124 -19.26 -10.21 3.14
N VAL A 125 -18.41 -9.52 3.90
CA VAL A 125 -17.32 -10.17 4.65
C VAL A 125 -17.85 -11.28 5.55
N ASP A 126 -18.97 -11.04 6.25
CA ASP A 126 -19.55 -12.03 7.16
C ASP A 126 -20.10 -13.26 6.41
N ASP A 127 -20.67 -13.08 5.21
CA ASP A 127 -21.15 -14.19 4.38
C ASP A 127 -19.99 -15.07 3.91
N VAL A 128 -18.90 -14.44 3.43
CA VAL A 128 -17.69 -15.16 2.97
C VAL A 128 -17.03 -15.91 4.12
N LEU A 129 -16.93 -15.28 5.31
CA LEU A 129 -16.35 -15.92 6.49
C LEU A 129 -17.19 -17.11 6.98
N ALA A 130 -18.52 -17.02 6.88
CA ALA A 130 -19.42 -18.09 7.25
C ALA A 130 -19.24 -19.35 6.39
N LEU A 131 -18.90 -19.22 5.10
CA LEU A 131 -18.59 -20.36 4.22
C LEU A 131 -17.44 -21.22 4.74
N GLY A 132 -16.47 -20.58 5.41
CA GLY A 132 -15.32 -21.26 5.99
C GLY A 132 -15.58 -21.94 7.33
N SER A 133 -16.77 -21.76 7.94
CA SER A 133 -17.10 -22.31 9.27
C SER A 133 -16.01 -22.03 10.33
N GLY A 134 -15.40 -20.83 10.29
CA GLY A 134 -14.31 -20.41 11.18
C GLY A 134 -12.88 -20.84 10.76
N GLY A 135 -12.73 -21.50 9.61
CA GLY A 135 -11.44 -21.95 9.08
C GLY A 135 -10.62 -20.88 8.36
N ILE A 136 -11.24 -19.77 7.94
CA ILE A 136 -10.54 -18.70 7.21
C ILE A 136 -9.75 -17.84 8.20
N ARG A 137 -8.42 -17.87 8.10
CA ARG A 137 -7.51 -17.15 9.01
C ARG A 137 -6.52 -16.23 8.29
N ILE A 138 -6.24 -16.49 7.02
CA ILE A 138 -5.28 -15.75 6.21
C ILE A 138 -5.91 -15.45 4.85
N GLY A 139 -5.75 -14.22 4.37
CA GLY A 139 -6.16 -13.78 3.04
C GLY A 139 -5.06 -13.02 2.30
N LEU A 140 -5.22 -12.90 0.99
CA LEU A 140 -4.34 -12.13 0.11
C LEU A 140 -5.18 -11.08 -0.64
N ASP A 141 -4.80 -9.82 -0.50
CA ASP A 141 -5.51 -8.67 -1.04
C ASP A 141 -4.67 -7.97 -2.12
N ILE A 142 -4.73 -8.51 -3.34
CA ILE A 142 -3.97 -8.01 -4.47
C ILE A 142 -4.68 -6.77 -5.03
N GLY A 143 -3.99 -5.62 -4.98
CA GLY A 143 -4.58 -4.36 -5.44
C GLY A 143 -5.60 -3.79 -4.46
N GLY A 144 -5.42 -4.04 -3.15
CA GLY A 144 -6.33 -3.64 -2.07
C GLY A 144 -6.57 -2.14 -1.86
N GLY A 145 -6.06 -1.29 -2.76
CA GLY A 145 -6.23 0.16 -2.71
C GLY A 145 -5.74 0.74 -1.39
N SER A 146 -6.64 1.40 -0.64
CA SER A 146 -6.34 1.98 0.67
C SER A 146 -6.34 0.97 1.83
N GLY A 147 -6.39 -0.33 1.56
CA GLY A 147 -6.31 -1.41 2.56
C GLY A 147 -7.63 -1.66 3.31
N THR A 148 -8.76 -1.24 2.75
CA THR A 148 -10.06 -1.32 3.40
C THR A 148 -10.55 -2.75 3.60
N PHE A 149 -10.27 -3.65 2.65
CA PHE A 149 -10.61 -5.06 2.82
C PHE A 149 -9.78 -5.67 3.96
N ALA A 150 -8.47 -5.47 3.98
CA ALA A 150 -7.59 -5.91 5.07
C ALA A 150 -8.05 -5.37 6.44
N ALA A 151 -8.42 -4.09 6.53
CA ALA A 151 -8.95 -3.49 7.75
C ALA A 151 -10.24 -4.18 8.24
N ARG A 152 -11.14 -4.56 7.31
CA ARG A 152 -12.37 -5.29 7.64
C ARG A 152 -12.11 -6.71 8.11
N MET A 153 -11.19 -7.40 7.46
CA MET A 153 -10.81 -8.75 7.86
C MET A 153 -10.11 -8.75 9.22
N ALA A 154 -9.33 -7.72 9.53
CA ALA A 154 -8.68 -7.57 10.84
C ALA A 154 -9.68 -7.43 11.99
N GLU A 155 -10.81 -6.71 11.81
CA GLU A 155 -11.90 -6.66 12.80
C GLU A 155 -12.54 -8.02 13.08
N LYS A 156 -12.38 -8.97 12.15
CA LYS A 156 -12.89 -10.35 12.24
C LYS A 156 -11.79 -11.36 12.59
N ASN A 157 -10.65 -10.88 13.11
CA ASN A 157 -9.48 -11.70 13.47
C ASN A 157 -8.89 -12.50 12.31
N VAL A 158 -8.98 -11.98 11.08
CA VAL A 158 -8.35 -12.56 9.89
C VAL A 158 -7.16 -11.71 9.47
N THR A 159 -6.01 -12.34 9.29
CA THR A 159 -4.80 -11.67 8.79
C THR A 159 -4.86 -11.57 7.28
N VAL A 160 -4.67 -10.38 6.73
CA VAL A 160 -4.62 -10.17 5.28
C VAL A 160 -3.25 -9.63 4.89
N VAL A 161 -2.64 -10.24 3.89
CA VAL A 161 -1.44 -9.73 3.24
C VAL A 161 -1.87 -8.87 2.06
N THR A 162 -1.58 -7.57 2.12
CA THR A 162 -1.90 -6.61 1.05
C THR A 162 -0.62 -6.15 0.35
N PRO A 163 -0.23 -6.75 -0.78
CA PRO A 163 0.85 -6.20 -1.61
C PRO A 163 0.38 -4.90 -2.27
N THR A 164 1.12 -3.81 -2.05
CA THR A 164 0.79 -2.50 -2.64
C THR A 164 2.04 -1.72 -3.07
N LEU A 165 1.85 -0.80 -4.02
CA LEU A 165 2.86 0.12 -4.53
C LEU A 165 2.33 1.54 -4.40
N ASN A 166 3.23 2.52 -4.26
CA ASN A 166 2.86 3.94 -4.15
C ASN A 166 2.57 4.58 -5.51
N VAL A 167 1.67 3.97 -6.29
CA VAL A 167 1.28 4.48 -7.61
C VAL A 167 0.33 5.66 -7.43
N ASP A 168 0.79 6.87 -7.76
CA ASP A 168 0.04 8.13 -7.68
C ASP A 168 -0.48 8.56 -6.29
N ALA A 169 -0.31 7.70 -5.27
CA ALA A 169 -0.66 7.96 -3.88
C ALA A 169 0.23 7.15 -2.91
N PRO A 170 0.37 7.56 -1.63
CA PRO A 170 1.22 6.89 -0.65
C PRO A 170 0.47 5.70 0.01
N PHE A 171 0.09 4.70 -0.79
CA PHE A 171 -0.70 3.56 -0.31
C PHE A 171 0.02 2.74 0.77
N ASN A 172 1.33 2.50 0.64
CA ASN A 172 2.09 1.71 1.60
C ASN A 172 2.03 2.32 3.00
N GLU A 173 2.41 3.59 3.15
CA GLU A 173 2.40 4.26 4.44
C GLU A 173 0.99 4.48 4.98
N PHE A 174 0.01 4.69 4.11
CA PHE A 174 -1.38 4.83 4.52
C PHE A 174 -1.94 3.51 5.09
N ILE A 175 -1.72 2.38 4.43
CA ILE A 175 -2.15 1.07 4.93
C ILE A 175 -1.40 0.70 6.21
N ALA A 176 -0.07 0.91 6.25
CA ALA A 176 0.75 0.57 7.42
C ALA A 176 0.42 1.42 8.67
N ALA A 177 -0.25 2.56 8.51
CA ALA A 177 -0.69 3.41 9.62
C ALA A 177 -2.02 2.95 10.24
N ARG A 178 -2.66 1.92 9.69
CA ARG A 178 -3.97 1.38 10.10
C ARG A 178 -3.82 0.03 10.76
#